data_AF-A0AAV5E0Q9-F1
#
_entry.id   AF-A0AAV5E0Q9-F1
#
_cell.length_a   1.000
_cell.length_b   1.000
_cell.length_c   1.000
_cell.angle_alpha   90.00
_cell.angle_beta   90.00
_cell.angle_gamma   90.00
#
_symmetry.space_group_name_H-M   'P 1'
#
loop_
_entity.id
_entity.type
_entity.pdbx_description
1 polymer ?
#
loop_
_entity_poly.entity_id
_entity_poly.type
_entity_poly.pdbx_seq_one_letter_code
_entity_poly.pdbx_strand_id
1 'polypeptide(L)' 'MVTLGKSSKISRGMVSLRRKRPFQLMVLRRLRELKKIVPVGTRQKAKVDVLLRQTAEYICMLELKVAVLRRLSAIYGV' A
#
# COMPACT_ATOMS: atom_id res chain seq x y z
N MET A 1 -1.00 1.53 50.03
CA MET A 1 -2.22 1.27 49.22
C MET A 1 -1.85 1.44 47.76
N VAL A 2 -1.71 0.35 47.00
CA VAL A 2 -1.31 0.39 45.58
C VAL A 2 -2.57 0.35 44.73
N THR A 3 -2.94 1.45 44.09
CA THR A 3 -4.05 1.48 43.12
C THR A 3 -3.53 1.58 41.69
N LEU A 4 -3.68 0.45 40.97
CA LEU A 4 -4.31 0.33 39.65
C LEU A 4 -4.00 1.47 38.67
N GLY A 5 -3.15 1.30 37.67
CA GLY A 5 -3.39 0.38 36.56
C GLY A 5 -3.46 1.19 35.26
N LYS A 6 -2.54 0.89 34.34
CA LYS A 6 -2.44 1.46 32.99
C LYS A 6 -3.79 1.38 32.25
N SER A 7 -4.27 2.48 31.67
CA SER A 7 -5.16 2.38 30.50
C SER A 7 -4.79 3.41 29.45
N SER A 8 -4.05 2.89 28.49
CA SER A 8 -3.70 3.46 27.21
C SER A 8 -4.85 4.28 26.59
N LYS A 9 -4.59 5.57 26.34
CA LYS A 9 -5.44 6.46 25.52
C LYS A 9 -5.40 6.07 24.03
N ILE A 10 -5.44 4.78 23.70
CA ILE A 10 -5.70 4.32 22.34
C ILE A 10 -7.19 4.57 22.08
N SER A 11 -7.46 5.80 21.64
CA SER A 11 -8.29 6.01 20.47
C SER A 11 -9.77 5.56 20.58
N ARG A 12 -10.56 6.24 21.43
CA ARG A 12 -12.03 6.25 21.24
C ARG A 12 -12.43 6.81 19.86
N GLY A 13 -11.59 7.67 19.27
CA GLY A 13 -11.79 8.27 17.93
C GLY A 13 -11.65 7.30 16.74
N MET A 14 -10.68 6.37 16.73
CA MET A 14 -10.61 5.36 15.65
C MET A 14 -11.74 4.33 15.74
N VAL A 15 -12.25 4.06 16.94
CA VAL A 15 -13.38 3.13 17.13
C VAL A 15 -14.67 3.72 16.53
N SER A 16 -14.88 5.04 16.68
CA SER A 16 -16.03 5.72 16.08
C SER A 16 -15.92 5.86 14.55
N LEU A 17 -14.71 6.06 14.01
CA LEU A 17 -14.47 6.06 12.57
C LEU A 17 -14.74 4.70 11.92
N ARG A 18 -14.37 3.59 12.60
CA ARG A 18 -14.69 2.23 12.14
C ARG A 18 -16.20 2.00 12.01
N ARG A 19 -17.00 2.59 12.90
CA ARG A 19 -18.47 2.46 12.87
C ARG A 19 -19.13 3.31 11.79
N LYS A 20 -18.59 4.49 11.45
CA LYS A 20 -19.26 5.42 10.52
C LYS A 20 -18.87 5.24 9.05
N ARG A 21 -17.63 4.81 8.74
CA ARG A 21 -17.14 4.72 7.33
C ARG A 21 -16.18 3.54 7.10
N PRO A 22 -16.67 2.29 7.18
CA PRO A 22 -15.82 1.09 7.05
C PRO A 22 -15.11 1.03 5.70
N PHE A 23 -15.78 1.39 4.61
CA PHE A 23 -15.23 1.37 3.25
C PHE A 23 -14.04 2.32 3.08
N GLN A 24 -14.14 3.56 3.56
CA GLN A 24 -13.04 4.53 3.45
C GLN A 24 -11.78 4.03 4.18
N LEU A 25 -11.94 3.40 5.34
CA LEU A 25 -10.82 2.83 6.09
C LEU A 25 -10.20 1.63 5.37
N MET A 26 -11.01 0.78 4.74
CA MET A 26 -10.51 -0.33 3.91
C MET A 26 -9.69 0.19 2.73
N VAL A 27 -10.22 1.18 2.01
CA VAL A 27 -9.52 1.82 0.88
C VAL A 27 -8.20 2.43 1.34
N LEU A 28 -8.17 3.18 2.44
CA LEU A 28 -6.94 3.77 2.98
C LEU A 28 -5.92 2.73 3.45
N ARG A 29 -6.35 1.54 3.88
CA ARG A 29 -5.43 0.42 4.18
C ARG A 29 -4.84 -0.12 2.89
N ARG A 30 -5.66 -0.39 1.87
CA ARG A 30 -5.19 -0.90 0.58
C ARG A 30 -4.22 0.06 -0.10
N LEU A 31 -4.52 1.36 -0.10
CA LEU A 31 -3.61 2.38 -0.66
C LEU A 31 -2.28 2.46 0.09
N ARG A 32 -2.26 2.24 1.41
CA ARG A 32 -1.02 2.16 2.18
C ARG A 32 -0.18 0.93 1.82
N GLU A 33 -0.81 -0.21 1.64
CA GLU A 33 -0.10 -1.42 1.18
C GLU A 33 0.44 -1.23 -0.24
N LEU A 34 -0.35 -0.65 -1.14
CA LEU A 34 0.07 -0.36 -2.51
C LEU A 34 1.32 0.53 -2.54
N LYS A 35 1.36 1.57 -1.70
CA LYS A 35 2.51 2.47 -1.58
C LYS A 35 3.80 1.79 -1.09
N LYS A 36 3.71 0.66 -0.40
CA LYS A 36 4.90 -0.11 0.01
C LYS A 36 5.51 -0.89 -1.15
N ILE A 37 4.69 -1.28 -2.12
CA ILE A 37 5.08 -2.13 -3.25
C ILE A 37 5.58 -1.25 -4.41
N VAL A 38 4.86 -0.17 -4.71
CA VAL A 38 5.19 0.70 -5.84
C VAL A 38 6.38 1.59 -5.47
N PRO A 39 7.43 1.65 -6.31
CA PRO A 39 8.57 2.54 -6.10
C PRO A 39 8.17 4.00 -6.38
N VAL A 40 7.42 4.59 -5.44
CA VAL A 40 6.98 5.98 -5.51
C VAL A 40 8.16 6.89 -5.18
N GLY A 41 8.60 7.68 -6.16
CA GLY A 41 9.57 8.75 -5.98
C GLY A 41 9.08 9.74 -4.93
N THR A 42 9.82 9.82 -3.82
CA THR A 42 9.55 10.64 -2.62
C THR A 42 8.33 10.24 -1.77
N ARG A 43 8.61 9.88 -0.52
CA ARG A 43 7.66 9.37 0.48
C ARG A 43 6.60 10.37 0.94
N GLN A 44 6.65 11.63 0.52
CA GLN A 44 5.66 12.64 0.91
C GLN A 44 4.32 12.41 0.20
N LYS A 45 3.29 13.13 0.66
CA LYS A 45 1.86 12.89 0.38
C LYS A 45 1.53 13.01 -1.12
N ALA A 46 1.86 12.01 -1.92
CA ALA A 46 1.34 11.87 -3.27
C ALA A 46 -0.18 11.72 -3.19
N LYS A 47 -0.91 12.51 -4.01
CA LYS A 47 -2.36 12.34 -4.18
C LYS A 47 -2.65 10.92 -4.68
N VAL A 48 -3.84 10.41 -4.37
CA VAL A 48 -4.25 9.04 -4.75
C VAL A 48 -4.09 8.81 -6.25
N ASP A 49 -4.42 9.80 -7.07
CA ASP A 49 -4.34 9.69 -8.53
C ASP A 49 -2.89 9.49 -9.03
N VAL A 50 -1.92 10.15 -8.39
CA VAL A 50 -0.50 9.99 -8.72
C VAL A 50 -0.03 8.58 -8.36
N LEU A 51 -0.45 8.06 -7.20
CA LEU A 51 -0.13 6.69 -6.79
C LEU A 51 -0.71 5.67 -7.78
N LEU A 52 -1.96 5.85 -8.22
CA LEU A 52 -2.61 4.95 -9.17
C LEU A 52 -1.92 5.00 -10.55
N ARG A 53 -1.57 6.20 -11.02
CA ARG A 53 -0.84 6.36 -12.28
C ARG A 53 0.55 5.71 -12.24
N GLN A 54 1.32 5.97 -11.18
CA GLN A 54 2.62 5.32 -10.99
C GLN A 54 2.49 3.80 -10.86
N THR A 55 1.40 3.31 -10.28
CA THR A 55 1.11 1.88 -10.22
C THR A 55 0.93 1.30 -11.63
N ALA A 56 0.16 1.96 -12.49
CA ALA A 56 -0.04 1.54 -13.87
C ALA A 56 1.28 1.53 -14.66
N GLU A 57 2.09 2.57 -14.50
CA GLU A 57 3.43 2.65 -15.12
C GLU A 57 4.35 1.53 -14.62
N TYR A 58 4.31 1.22 -13.31
CA TYR A 58 5.09 0.14 -12.71
C TYR A 58 4.66 -1.24 -13.20
N ILE A 59 3.35 -1.51 -13.33
CA ILE A 59 2.83 -2.75 -13.91
C ILE A 59 3.34 -2.93 -15.34
N CYS A 60 3.19 -1.89 -16.18
CA CYS A 60 3.65 -1.94 -17.57
C CYS A 60 5.16 -2.24 -17.67
N MET A 61 5.97 -1.59 -16.83
CA MET A 61 7.41 -1.85 -16.76
C MET A 61 7.73 -3.29 -16.33
N LEU A 62 7.01 -3.83 -15.33
CA LEU A 62 7.18 -5.22 -14.90
C LEU A 62 6.78 -6.21 -15.99
N GLU A 63 5.69 -5.97 -16.71
CA GLU A 63 5.27 -6.80 -17.84
C GLU A 63 6.34 -6.86 -18.93
N LEU A 64 6.94 -5.72 -19.27
CA LEU A 64 8.05 -5.65 -20.22
C LEU A 64 9.25 -6.47 -19.73
N LYS A 65 9.63 -6.32 -18.45
CA LYS A 65 10.73 -7.10 -17.86
C LYS A 65 10.46 -8.60 -17.91
N VAL A 66 9.24 -9.02 -17.56
CA VAL A 66 8.83 -10.43 -17.64
C VAL A 66 8.89 -10.93 -19.08
N ALA A 67 8.45 -10.14 -20.06
CA ALA A 67 8.53 -10.52 -21.47
C ALA A 67 9.98 -10.71 -21.94
N VAL A 68 10.89 -9.81 -21.53
CA VAL A 68 12.33 -9.95 -21.83
C VAL A 68 12.91 -11.20 -21.17
N LEU A 69 12.62 -11.43 -19.88
CA LEU A 69 13.09 -12.61 -19.16
C LEU A 69 12.58 -13.91 -19.78
N ARG A 70 11.32 -13.95 -20.23
CA ARG A 70 10.77 -15.10 -20.97
C ARG A 70 11.50 -15.35 -22.28
N ARG A 71 11.85 -14.30 -23.04
CA ARG A 71 12.65 -14.45 -24.26
C ARG A 71 14.05 -14.99 -23.96
N LEU A 72 14.71 -14.49 -22.90
CA LEU A 72 16.01 -14.98 -22.49
C LEU A 72 15.94 -16.44 -22.02
N SER A 73 14.96 -16.80 -21.19
CA SER A 73 14.71 -18.18 -20.77
C SER A 73 14.50 -19.11 -21.98
N ALA A 74 13.75 -18.67 -23.00
CA ALA A 74 13.59 -19.45 -24.23
C ALA A 74 14.90 -19.65 -25.02
N ILE A 75 15.84 -18.70 -24.94
CA ILE A 75 17.15 -18.80 -25.59
C ILE A 75 18.10 -19.71 -24.78
N TYR A 76 18.10 -19.58 -23.47
CA TYR A 76 19.07 -20.23 -22.59
C TYR A 76 18.58 -21.53 -21.94
N GLY A 77 17.30 -21.87 -22.07
CA GLY A 77 16.71 -23.10 -21.56
C GLY A 77 16.60 -23.21 -20.03
N VAL A 78 16.61 -22.08 -19.31
CA VAL A 78 16.44 -22.00 -17.85
C VAL A 78 14.98 -21.78 -17.48
#